data_AF-A0A543NJJ3-F1
#
_entry.id   AF-A0A543NJJ3-F1
#
_cell.length_a   1.000
_cell.length_b   1.000
_cell.length_c   1.000
_cell.angle_alpha   90.00
_cell.angle_beta   90.00
_cell.angle_gamma   90.00
#
_symmetry.space_group_name_H-M   'P 1'
#
loop_
_entity.id
_entity.type
_entity.pdbx_description
1 polymer ?
#
loop_
_entity_poly.entity_id
_entity_poly.type
_entity_poly.pdbx_seq_one_letter_code
_entity_poly.pdbx_strand_id
1 'polypeptide(L)' 'MELMKVEDARKNFADILNEVRYQGKQIIITRHGKPVAKIAPLTEEERAEYGNPSP' A
#
# COMPACT_ATOMS: atom_id res chain seq x y z
N MET A 1 6.84 -8.60 -2.93
CA MET A 1 5.45 -8.38 -3.37
C MET A 1 4.59 -9.44 -2.71
N GLU A 2 3.60 -9.05 -1.92
CA GLU A 2 2.86 -9.96 -1.04
C GLU A 2 1.37 -9.96 -1.39
N LEU A 3 0.69 -11.10 -1.25
CA LEU A 3 -0.75 -11.22 -1.45
C LEU A 3 -1.46 -11.17 -0.09
N MET A 4 -2.46 -10.32 0.03
CA MET A 4 -3.24 -10.16 1.25
C MET A 4 -4.74 -10.20 0.94
N LYS A 5 -5.55 -10.84 1.80
CA LYS A 5 -7.00 -10.78 1.65
C LYS A 5 -7.53 -9.43 2.13
N VAL A 6 -8.59 -8.95 1.51
CA VAL A 6 -9.25 -7.69 1.87
C VAL A 6 -9.64 -7.60 3.34
N GLU A 7 -10.00 -8.73 3.97
CA GLU A 7 -10.38 -8.80 5.38
C GLU A 7 -9.19 -8.55 6.32
N ASP A 8 -8.02 -9.10 6.00
CA ASP A 8 -6.79 -8.89 6.75
C ASP A 8 -6.25 -7.48 6.55
N ALA A 9 -6.34 -6.98 5.32
CA ALA A 9 -5.95 -5.62 4.97
C ALA A 9 -6.79 -4.58 5.72
N ARG A 10 -8.10 -4.81 5.85
CA ARG A 10 -9.00 -3.94 6.61
C ARG A 10 -8.63 -3.88 8.09
N LYS A 11 -8.21 -4.99 8.70
CA LYS A 11 -7.87 -5.05 10.13
C LYS A 11 -6.54 -4.35 10.44
N ASN A 12 -5.58 -4.41 9.52
CA ASN A 12 -4.20 -3.96 9.75
C ASN A 12 -3.82 -2.78 8.85
N PHE A 13 -4.80 -1.98 8.41
CA PHE A 13 -4.58 -0.99 7.36
C PHE A 13 -3.52 0.05 7.70
N ALA A 14 -3.51 0.54 8.94
CA ALA A 14 -2.52 1.52 9.40
C ALA A 14 -1.10 0.97 9.38
N ASP A 15 -0.90 -0.25 9.86
CA ASP A 15 0.40 -0.93 9.86
C ASP A 15 0.89 -1.18 8.44
N ILE A 16 0.00 -1.62 7.55
CA ILE A 16 0.28 -1.81 6.13
C ILE A 16 0.79 -0.51 5.49
N LEU A 17 0.16 0.63 5.75
CA LEU A 17 0.62 1.91 5.23
C LEU A 17 2.00 2.30 5.77
N ASN A 18 2.27 2.01 7.05
CA ASN A 18 3.60 2.24 7.63
C ASN A 18 4.66 1.36 6.96
N GLU A 19 4.39 0.07 6.77
CA GLU A 19 5.31 -0.84 6.08
C GLU A 19 5.53 -0.44 4.62
N VAL A 20 4.49 -0.03 3.91
CA VAL A 20 4.59 0.47 2.54
C VAL A 20 5.45 1.75 2.51
N ARG A 21 5.18 2.73 3.38
CA ARG A 21 5.90 4.01 3.40
C ARG A 21 7.36 3.86 3.80
N TYR A 22 7.63 3.15 4.90
CA TYR A 22 8.95 3.13 5.54
C TYR A 22 9.83 1.95 5.10
N GLN A 23 9.22 0.82 4.72
CA GLN A 23 9.96 -0.38 4.28
C GLN A 23 9.88 -0.59 2.76
N GLY A 24 9.15 0.27 2.03
CA GLY A 24 9.03 0.17 0.58
C GLY A 24 8.22 -1.05 0.12
N LYS A 25 7.44 -1.68 0.99
CA LYS A 25 6.69 -2.90 0.65
C LYS A 25 5.61 -2.62 -0.40
N GLN A 26 5.37 -3.63 -1.24
CA GLN A 26 4.25 -3.64 -2.20
C GLN A 26 3.33 -4.83 -1.93
N ILE A 27 2.04 -4.55 -1.76
CA ILE A 27 1.03 -5.52 -1.35
C ILE A 27 -0.10 -5.53 -2.39
N ILE A 28 -0.51 -6.72 -2.81
CA ILE A 28 -1.68 -6.93 -3.66
C ILE A 28 -2.83 -7.40 -2.80
N ILE A 29 -3.89 -6.62 -2.80
CA ILE A 29 -5.14 -6.96 -2.12
C ILE A 29 -5.93 -7.91 -3.01
N THR A 30 -6.42 -8.98 -2.40
CA THR A 30 -7.23 -10.00 -3.04
C THR A 30 -8.62 -10.09 -2.39
N ARG A 31 -9.63 -10.42 -3.20
CA ARG A 31 -10.99 -10.73 -2.74
C ARG A 31 -11.41 -12.04 -3.38
N HIS A 32 -11.81 -13.01 -2.56
CA HIS A 32 -12.10 -14.39 -3.01
C HIS A 32 -10.95 -14.99 -3.86
N GLY A 33 -9.70 -14.74 -3.46
CA GLY A 33 -8.50 -15.23 -4.15
C GLY A 33 -8.12 -14.48 -5.43
N LYS A 34 -8.92 -13.50 -5.88
CA LYS A 34 -8.63 -12.70 -7.08
C LYS A 34 -7.99 -11.36 -6.70
N PRO A 35 -6.91 -10.92 -7.37
CA PRO A 35 -6.35 -9.57 -7.19
C PRO A 35 -7.38 -8.48 -7.51
N VAL A 36 -7.47 -7.46 -6.66
CA VAL A 36 -8.42 -6.33 -6.83
C VAL A 36 -7.79 -4.96 -6.68
N ALA A 37 -6.67 -4.84 -5.95
CA ALA A 37 -5.96 -3.58 -5.78
C ALA A 37 -4.48 -3.82 -5.45
N LYS A 38 -3.66 -2.79 -5.62
CA LYS A 38 -2.26 -2.75 -5.18
C LYS A 38 -2.07 -1.57 -4.25
N ILE A 39 -1.36 -1.80 -3.15
CA ILE A 39 -0.82 -0.75 -2.27
C ILE A 39 0.69 -0.76 -2.47
N ALA A 40 1.25 0.39 -2.82
CA ALA A 40 2.66 0.57 -3.11
C ALA A 40 3.13 1.94 -2.61
N PRO A 41 4.43 2.12 -2.38
CA PRO A 41 4.97 3.44 -2.06
C PRO A 41 4.80 4.34 -3.29
N LEU A 42 4.46 5.61 -3.06
CA LEU A 42 4.47 6.62 -4.11
C LEU A 42 5.91 6.81 -4.64
N THR A 43 6.06 6.91 -5.96
CA THR A 43 7.29 7.32 -6.62
C THR A 43 7.62 8.79 -6.30
N GLU A 44 8.85 9.21 -6.59
CA GLU A 44 9.24 10.62 -6.44
C GLU A 44 8.39 11.54 -7.33
N GLU A 45 8.06 11.10 -8.55
CA GLU A 45 7.20 11.82 -9.49
C GLU A 45 5.77 11.95 -8.94
N GLU A 46 5.19 10.87 -8.43
CA GLU A 46 3.86 10.90 -7.81
C GLU A 46 3.83 11.81 -6.57
N ARG A 47 4.88 11.78 -5.73
CA ARG A 47 4.98 12.68 -4.57
C ARG A 47 5.08 14.15 -4.97
N ALA A 48 5.77 14.45 -6.07
CA ALA A 48 5.84 15.80 -6.61
C ALA A 48 4.48 16.25 -7.18
N GLU A 49 3.74 15.34 -7.84
CA GLU A 49 2.40 15.59 -8.38
C GLU A 49 1.36 15.84 -7.28
N TYR A 50 1.33 15.01 -6.23
CA TYR A 50 0.36 15.12 -5.14
C TYR A 50 0.71 16.18 -4.07
N GLY A 51 1.82 16.90 -4.24
CA GLY A 51 2.24 18.02 -3.40
C GLY A 51 2.67 17.58 -1.99
N ASN A 52 3.97 17.49 -1.74
CA ASN A 52 4.49 17.16 -0.42
C ASN A 52 4.63 18.43 0.45
N PRO A 53 3.98 18.56 1.62
CA PRO A 53 4.70 19.07 2.76
C PRO A 53 5.70 17.97 3.18
N SER A 54 6.99 18.25 3.04
CA SER A 54 8.02 17.40 3.66
C SER A 54 7.76 17.24 5.17
N PRO A 55 8.16 16.09 5.75
CA PRO A 55 7.96 15.80 7.18
C PRO A 55 8.54 16.87 8.10
#